data_AF-A0AAW8LR28-F1
#
_entry.id   AF-A0AAW8LR28-F1
#
_cell.length_a   1.000
_cell.length_b   1.000
_cell.length_c   1.000
_cell.angle_alpha   90.00
_cell.angle_beta   90.00
_cell.angle_gamma   90.00
#
_symmetry.space_group_name_H-M   'P 1'
#
loop_
_entity.id
_entity.type
_entity.pdbx_description
1 polymer ?
#
loop_
_entity_poly.entity_id
_entity_poly.type
_entity_poly.pdbx_seq_one_letter_code
_entity_poly.pdbx_strand_id
1 'polypeptide(L)' 'RQAALARERAKDKEQARKDDTRRKILIGSCMLKITEDDEQARAKLIAQMDKYLTDERDRKLFELA' A
#
# COMPACT_ATOMS: atom_id res chain seq x y z
N ARG A 1 -29.67 -3.45 -23.28
CA ARG A 1 -29.54 -3.77 -21.83
C ARG A 1 -28.12 -4.15 -21.43
N GLN A 2 -27.39 -4.99 -22.18
CA GLN A 2 -26.01 -5.38 -21.83
C GLN A 2 -25.00 -4.21 -21.77
N ALA A 3 -25.09 -3.22 -22.68
CA ALA A 3 -24.17 -2.08 -22.68
C ALA A 3 -24.30 -1.17 -21.44
N ALA A 4 -25.49 -1.04 -20.86
CA ALA A 4 -25.69 -0.26 -19.63
C ALA A 4 -25.08 -0.97 -18.41
N LEU A 5 -25.30 -2.28 -18.29
CA LEU A 5 -24.71 -3.13 -17.24
C LEU A 5 -23.17 -3.15 -17.33
N ALA A 6 -22.61 -3.20 -18.54
CA ALA A 6 -21.15 -3.14 -18.73
C ALA A 6 -20.56 -1.80 -18.27
N ARG A 7 -21.25 -0.68 -18.56
CA ARG A 7 -20.82 0.65 -18.11
C ARG A 7 -20.89 0.80 -16.59
N GLU A 8 -21.94 0.28 -15.98
CA GLU A 8 -22.11 0.30 -14.52
C GLU A 8 -21.00 -0.50 -13.83
N ARG A 9 -20.75 -1.73 -14.27
CA ARG A 9 -19.63 -2.56 -13.77
C ARG A 9 -18.26 -1.90 -13.97
N ALA A 10 -18.07 -1.18 -15.07
CA ALA A 10 -16.81 -0.46 -15.32
C ALA A 10 -16.62 0.69 -14.31
N LYS A 11 -17.68 1.45 -14.00
CA LYS A 11 -17.66 2.50 -12.97
C LYS A 11 -17.38 1.94 -11.59
N ASP A 12 -18.03 0.84 -11.22
CA ASP A 12 -17.80 0.20 -9.91
C ASP A 12 -16.37 -0.30 -9.77
N LYS A 13 -15.82 -0.91 -10.83
CA LYS A 13 -14.42 -1.34 -10.85
C LYS A 13 -13.45 -0.16 -10.78
N GLU A 14 -13.78 0.96 -11.40
CA GLU A 14 -12.96 2.18 -11.30
C GLU A 14 -13.01 2.75 -9.88
N GLN A 15 -14.19 2.86 -9.29
CA GLN A 15 -14.35 3.34 -7.91
C GLN A 15 -13.62 2.43 -6.92
N ALA A 16 -13.78 1.12 -7.05
CA ALA A 16 -13.08 0.14 -6.21
C ALA A 16 -11.54 0.30 -6.28
N ARG A 17 -10.99 0.56 -7.47
CA ARG A 17 -9.54 0.83 -7.62
C ARG A 17 -9.13 2.15 -6.97
N LYS A 18 -9.93 3.20 -7.09
CA LYS A 18 -9.68 4.49 -6.42
C LYS A 18 -9.70 4.34 -4.91
N ASP A 19 -10.68 3.62 -4.38
CA ASP A 19 -10.83 3.38 -2.94
C ASP A 19 -9.69 2.50 -2.41
N ASP A 20 -9.28 1.48 -3.14
CA ASP A 20 -8.12 0.64 -2.79
C ASP A 20 -6.82 1.44 -2.79
N THR A 21 -6.61 2.29 -3.81
CA THR A 21 -5.44 3.18 -3.88
C THR A 21 -5.43 4.14 -2.70
N ARG A 22 -6.59 4.75 -2.39
CA ARG A 22 -6.73 5.66 -1.25
C ARG A 22 -6.47 4.97 0.08
N ARG A 23 -6.97 3.75 0.26
CA ARG A 23 -6.76 2.92 1.46
C ARG A 23 -5.28 2.64 1.68
N LYS A 24 -4.56 2.23 0.63
CA LYS A 24 -3.11 1.96 0.70
C LYS A 24 -2.31 3.21 1.08
N ILE A 25 -2.64 4.36 0.49
CA ILE A 25 -2.00 5.64 0.83
C ILE A 25 -2.21 5.99 2.31
N LEU A 26 -3.45 5.89 2.80
CA LEU A 26 -3.78 6.23 4.19
C LEU A 26 -3.10 5.29 5.20
N ILE A 27 -3.04 3.99 4.89
CA ILE A 27 -2.31 3.01 5.72
C ILE A 27 -0.82 3.38 5.74
N GLY A 28 -0.23 3.67 4.59
CA GLY A 28 1.18 4.07 4.48
C GLY A 28 1.47 5.34 5.28
N SER A 29 0.66 6.40 5.13
CA SER A 29 0.85 7.65 5.87
C SER A 29 0.72 7.47 7.37
N CYS A 30 -0.25 6.65 7.82
CA CYS A 30 -0.45 6.36 9.23
C CYS A 30 0.75 5.60 9.82
N MET A 31 1.22 4.57 9.11
CA MET A 31 2.36 3.78 9.56
C MET A 31 3.63 4.63 9.67
N LEU A 32 3.90 5.48 8.68
CA LEU A 32 5.03 6.42 8.73
C LEU A 32 4.94 7.33 9.97
N LYS A 33 3.75 7.84 10.28
CA LYS A 33 3.55 8.68 11.47
C LYS A 33 3.76 7.92 12.78
N ILE A 34 3.30 6.67 12.86
CA ILE A 34 3.54 5.81 14.05
C ILE A 34 5.03 5.58 14.26
N THR A 35 5.78 5.32 13.19
CA THR A 35 7.22 5.01 13.29
C THR A 35 8.11 6.23 13.49
N GLU A 36 7.59 7.44 13.29
CA GLU A 36 8.36 8.69 13.46
C GLU A 36 8.77 8.90 14.93
N ASP A 37 7.88 8.58 15.86
CA ASP A 37 8.05 8.84 17.30
C ASP A 37 8.31 7.54 18.11
N ASP A 38 8.31 6.36 17.47
CA ASP A 38 8.50 5.04 18.09
C ASP A 38 9.54 4.19 17.32
N GLU A 39 10.77 4.15 17.84
CA GLU A 39 11.88 3.38 17.25
C GLU A 39 11.61 1.86 17.28
N GLN A 40 10.86 1.36 18.27
CA GLN A 40 10.51 -0.06 18.32
C GLN A 40 9.53 -0.41 17.19
N ALA A 41 8.54 0.45 16.95
CA ALA A 41 7.62 0.30 15.82
C ALA A 41 8.37 0.41 14.49
N ARG A 42 9.33 1.34 14.37
CA ARG A 42 10.18 1.49 13.18
C ARG A 42 11.00 0.23 12.91
N ALA A 43 11.70 -0.31 13.91
CA ALA A 43 12.47 -1.53 13.77
C ALA A 43 11.60 -2.73 13.37
N LYS A 44 10.39 -2.86 13.96
CA LYS A 44 9.42 -3.89 13.55
C LYS A 44 9.00 -3.71 12.10
N LEU A 45 8.70 -2.49 11.65
CA LEU A 45 8.33 -2.22 10.26
C LEU A 45 9.44 -2.66 9.29
N ILE A 46 10.69 -2.22 9.53
CA ILE A 46 11.83 -2.57 8.68
C ILE A 46 12.04 -4.09 8.62
N ALA A 47 11.96 -4.79 9.76
CA ALA A 47 12.07 -6.25 9.79
C ALA A 47 10.94 -6.98 9.02
N GLN A 48 9.75 -6.40 8.96
CA GLN A 48 8.66 -6.95 8.14
C GLN A 48 8.88 -6.64 6.66
N MET A 49 9.36 -5.43 6.31
CA MET A 49 9.71 -5.08 4.93
C MET A 49 10.81 -5.99 4.37
N ASP A 50 11.82 -6.32 5.19
CA ASP A 50 12.89 -7.26 4.84
C ASP A 50 12.40 -8.66 4.50
N LYS A 51 11.35 -9.14 5.18
CA LYS A 51 10.72 -10.43 4.89
C LYS A 51 9.78 -10.39 3.70
N TYR A 52 9.12 -9.26 3.47
CA TYR A 52 8.08 -9.12 2.45
C TYR A 52 8.64 -8.78 1.07
N LEU A 53 9.64 -7.90 1.01
CA LEU A 53 10.20 -7.40 -0.24
C LEU A 53 11.22 -8.38 -0.81
N THR A 54 10.95 -8.82 -2.04
CA THR A 54 11.80 -9.76 -2.79
C THR A 54 12.55 -9.11 -3.96
N ASP A 55 12.05 -8.00 -4.51
CA ASP A 55 12.73 -7.24 -5.58
C ASP A 55 13.83 -6.36 -4.98
N GLU A 56 15.06 -6.50 -5.48
CA GLU A 56 16.22 -5.75 -5.00
C GLU A 56 16.04 -4.23 -5.09
N ARG A 57 15.31 -3.72 -6.10
CA ARG A 57 15.10 -2.28 -6.26
C ARG A 57 14.23 -1.73 -5.15
N ASP A 58 13.21 -2.48 -4.75
CA ASP A 58 12.32 -2.10 -3.66
C ASP A 58 13.02 -2.23 -2.31
N ARG A 59 13.82 -3.29 -2.09
CA ARG A 59 14.64 -3.47 -0.88
C ARG A 59 15.62 -2.32 -0.66
N LYS A 60 16.25 -1.82 -1.74
CA LYS A 60 17.16 -0.66 -1.69
C LYS A 60 16.50 0.63 -1.18
N LEU A 61 15.19 0.80 -1.36
CA LEU A 61 14.46 1.96 -0.84
C LEU A 61 14.43 2.00 0.70
N PHE A 62 14.70 0.86 1.35
CA PHE A 62 14.69 0.70 2.80
C PHE A 62 16.07 0.34 3.37
N GLU A 63 17.13 0.51 2.56
CA GLU A 63 18.52 0.18 2.94
C GLU A 63 18.72 -1.30 3.33
N LEU A 64 17.89 -2.19 2.76
CA LEU A 64 17.96 -3.63 2.98
C LEU A 64 18.91 -4.27 1.95
N ALA A 65 19.82 -5.13 2.44
CA ALA A 65 20.82 -5.84 1.64
C ALA A 65 20.22 -6.97 0.78
#